data_AF-A0A0G0GLK5-F1
#
_entry.id   AF-A0A0G0GLK5-F1
#
_cell.length_a   1.000
_cell.length_b   1.000
_cell.length_c   1.000
_cell.angle_alpha   90.00
_cell.angle_beta   90.00
_cell.angle_gamma   90.00
#
_symmetry.space_group_name_H-M   'P 1'
#
loop_
_entity.id
_entity.type
_entity.pdbx_description
1 polymer ?
#
loop_
_entity_poly.entity_id
_entity_poly.type
_entity_poly.pdbx_seq_one_letter_code
_entity_poly.pdbx_strand_id
1 'polypeptide(L)'
;MKRDAPHLPAKVCRLDTYYRLQNVRWLLLFALLAFIAGGSAALIFEAYVMPEYSSSTYWTNIQGGSHATGSVQPEIVLQKQIEQRLLSIYDVRKKIAKQFYNNQALIAKGAIISSDGWLVTYVSDYTSGMEKNWEAIDYQGTSYKIEKVLYDKLEKMLYLKITASGLRVVSFPVWQDLNVDTELWAINNNWEATFIKKENILENNFAWSIWQPQNSWQLTDSFIPGTIFFNNQGQFVGVAVKDNLLSHGWLVEKQINELLVSGKLQYLGVPWQGYFVRAANKIEGSNISGFYIEKVGSVNSSIAKGDIVLKINGENTTAKNLAYLLWTAPNDLEVIVWRQGSELTVKVTKMLLTF
;
A
#
# COMPACT_ATOMS: atom_id res chain seq x y z
N MET A 1 2.04 -79.98 31.50
CA MET A 1 2.72 -79.44 30.30
C MET A 1 2.23 -80.18 29.07
N LYS A 2 1.41 -79.55 28.21
CA LYS A 2 1.03 -80.13 26.92
C LYS A 2 2.22 -80.00 25.96
N ARG A 3 2.74 -81.14 25.49
CA ARG A 3 3.77 -81.21 24.44
C ARG A 3 3.08 -80.98 23.10
N ASP A 4 3.30 -79.83 22.50
CA ASP A 4 2.91 -79.58 21.11
C ASP A 4 3.81 -80.43 20.18
N ALA A 5 3.21 -81.01 19.15
CA ALA A 5 3.90 -81.93 18.25
C ALA A 5 4.95 -81.19 17.40
N PRO A 6 6.20 -81.70 17.30
CA PRO A 6 7.36 -80.98 16.74
C PRO A 6 7.32 -80.76 15.22
N HIS A 7 6.28 -81.22 14.52
CA HIS A 7 6.16 -81.14 13.06
C HIS A 7 5.14 -80.11 12.58
N LEU A 8 4.43 -79.42 13.49
CA LEU A 8 3.55 -78.34 13.10
C LEU A 8 4.35 -77.04 13.00
N PRO A 9 4.23 -76.28 11.89
CA PRO A 9 4.83 -74.95 11.80
C PRO A 9 4.37 -74.10 12.99
N ALA A 10 5.27 -73.30 13.57
CA ALA A 10 4.95 -72.41 14.69
C ALA A 10 3.67 -71.63 14.38
N LYS A 11 2.80 -71.41 15.39
CA LYS A 11 1.55 -70.65 15.23
C LYS A 11 1.87 -69.28 14.60
N VAL A 12 1.77 -69.20 13.29
CA VAL A 12 1.98 -67.98 12.52
C VAL A 12 0.89 -67.01 12.95
N CYS A 13 1.29 -65.80 13.31
CA CYS A 13 0.36 -64.70 13.60
C CYS A 13 -0.73 -64.69 12.53
N ARG A 14 -2.00 -64.69 12.96
CA ARG A 14 -3.15 -64.59 12.04
C ARG A 14 -2.93 -63.39 11.13
N LEU A 15 -2.83 -63.65 9.82
CA LEU A 15 -2.60 -62.64 8.78
C LEU A 15 -3.63 -61.51 8.87
N ASP A 16 -4.89 -61.86 9.16
CA ASP A 16 -5.99 -60.91 9.37
C ASP A 16 -5.72 -59.90 10.50
N THR A 17 -5.12 -60.37 11.59
CA THR A 17 -4.80 -59.51 12.74
C THR A 17 -3.67 -58.54 12.38
N TYR A 18 -2.70 -58.97 11.58
CA TYR A 18 -1.61 -58.13 11.09
C TYR A 18 -2.14 -56.99 10.20
N TYR A 19 -2.97 -57.31 9.20
CA TYR A 19 -3.57 -56.30 8.33
C TYR A 19 -4.52 -55.36 9.08
N ARG A 20 -5.31 -55.87 10.04
CA ARG A 20 -6.16 -55.01 10.89
C ARG A 20 -5.31 -54.04 11.71
N LEU A 21 -4.22 -54.48 12.32
CA LEU A 21 -3.34 -53.61 13.10
C LEU A 21 -2.65 -52.56 12.22
N GLN A 22 -2.24 -52.95 11.00
CA GLN A 22 -1.68 -52.03 10.03
C GLN A 22 -2.70 -50.97 9.60
N ASN A 23 -3.94 -51.37 9.31
CA ASN A 23 -5.02 -50.45 8.95
C ASN A 23 -5.39 -49.50 10.10
N VAL A 24 -5.39 -49.98 11.35
CA VAL A 24 -5.62 -49.13 12.53
C VAL A 24 -4.52 -48.07 12.67
N ARG A 25 -3.25 -48.42 12.42
CA ARG A 25 -2.15 -47.45 12.44
C ARG A 25 -2.33 -46.37 11.38
N TRP A 26 -2.70 -46.75 10.16
CA TRP A 26 -2.98 -45.79 9.09
C TRP A 26 -4.16 -44.90 9.41
N LEU A 27 -5.25 -45.47 9.94
CA LEU A 27 -6.43 -44.71 10.33
C LEU A 27 -6.10 -43.68 11.41
N LEU A 28 -5.32 -44.06 12.43
CA LEU A 28 -4.86 -43.13 13.48
C LEU A 28 -3.98 -42.02 12.91
N LEU A 29 -3.08 -42.35 11.97
CA LEU A 29 -2.25 -41.35 11.30
C LEU A 29 -3.10 -40.35 10.51
N PHE A 30 -4.06 -40.83 9.72
CA PHE A 30 -4.95 -39.94 8.95
C PHE A 30 -5.86 -39.10 9.85
N ALA A 31 -6.37 -39.67 10.95
CA ALA A 31 -7.14 -38.92 11.94
C ALA A 31 -6.31 -37.79 12.56
N LEU A 32 -5.05 -38.07 12.92
CA LEU A 32 -4.12 -37.06 13.45
C LEU A 32 -3.84 -35.95 12.42
N LEU A 33 -3.55 -36.32 11.17
CA LEU A 33 -3.29 -35.36 10.10
C LEU A 33 -4.51 -34.48 9.80
N ALA A 34 -5.71 -35.08 9.76
CA ALA A 34 -6.96 -34.34 9.58
C ALA A 34 -7.23 -33.37 10.73
N PHE A 35 -6.93 -33.77 11.98
CA PHE A 35 -7.06 -32.91 13.14
C PHE A 35 -6.11 -31.72 13.08
N ILE A 36 -4.83 -31.95 12.71
CA ILE A 36 -3.84 -30.87 12.55
C ILE A 36 -4.27 -29.93 11.43
N ALA A 37 -4.68 -30.46 10.26
CA ALA A 37 -5.13 -29.66 9.14
C ALA A 37 -6.37 -28.82 9.49
N GLY A 38 -7.35 -29.40 10.18
CA GLY A 38 -8.54 -28.70 10.66
C GLY A 38 -8.21 -27.60 11.68
N GLY A 39 -7.30 -27.88 12.62
CA GLY A 39 -6.82 -26.89 13.60
C GLY A 39 -6.07 -25.73 12.93
N SER A 40 -5.18 -26.02 11.97
CA SER A 40 -4.48 -24.98 11.21
C SER A 40 -5.44 -24.14 10.37
N ALA A 41 -6.42 -24.76 9.71
CA ALA A 41 -7.43 -24.03 8.93
C ALA A 41 -8.31 -23.14 9.82
N ALA A 42 -8.70 -23.62 11.01
CA ALA A 42 -9.46 -22.82 11.98
C ALA A 42 -8.67 -21.59 12.46
N LEU A 43 -7.39 -21.76 12.78
CA LEU A 43 -6.51 -20.66 13.19
C LEU A 43 -6.29 -19.64 12.06
N ILE A 44 -6.14 -20.09 10.82
CA ILE A 44 -6.05 -19.20 9.65
C ILE A 44 -7.37 -18.44 9.48
N PHE A 45 -8.50 -19.12 9.59
CA PHE A 45 -9.82 -18.51 9.48
C PHE A 45 -10.03 -17.45 10.58
N GLU A 46 -9.65 -17.74 11.82
CA GLU A 46 -9.72 -16.79 12.94
C GLU A 46 -8.78 -15.60 12.75
N ALA A 47 -7.55 -15.84 12.25
CA ALA A 47 -6.56 -14.78 12.08
C ALA A 47 -6.86 -13.83 10.92
N TYR A 48 -7.54 -14.30 9.86
CA TYR A 48 -7.67 -13.58 8.59
C TYR A 48 -9.10 -13.39 8.07
N VAL A 49 -10.07 -14.23 8.48
CA VAL A 49 -11.41 -14.26 7.88
C VAL A 49 -12.51 -13.87 8.87
N MET A 50 -12.42 -14.31 10.14
CA MET A 50 -13.47 -14.06 11.11
C MET A 50 -13.38 -12.62 11.65
N PRO A 51 -14.45 -11.80 11.51
CA PRO A 51 -14.52 -10.52 12.21
C PRO A 51 -14.66 -10.78 13.72
N GLU A 52 -13.84 -10.11 14.54
CA GLU A 52 -14.01 -10.11 15.99
C GLU A 52 -15.35 -9.44 16.32
N TYR A 53 -16.36 -10.21 16.70
CA TYR A 53 -17.61 -9.68 17.24
C TYR A 53 -17.33 -9.08 18.62
N SER A 54 -16.93 -7.81 18.68
CA SER A 54 -17.04 -7.04 19.91
C SER A 54 -18.50 -6.60 20.03
N SER A 55 -19.23 -7.17 20.98
CA SER A 55 -20.60 -6.76 21.28
C SER A 55 -20.59 -5.40 22.01
N SER A 56 -20.40 -4.32 21.26
CA SER A 56 -20.71 -2.97 21.74
C SER A 56 -22.01 -2.51 21.06
N THR A 57 -23.12 -2.85 21.68
CA THR A 57 -24.44 -2.29 21.33
C THR A 57 -24.46 -0.81 21.68
N TYR A 58 -23.93 0.02 20.79
CA TYR A 58 -24.25 1.44 20.76
C TYR A 58 -25.35 1.67 19.74
N TRP A 59 -26.56 1.85 20.23
CA TRP A 59 -27.66 2.43 19.47
C TRP A 59 -27.27 3.85 19.10
N THR A 60 -26.79 4.08 17.87
CA THR A 60 -26.60 5.43 17.35
C THR A 60 -27.92 5.91 16.77
N ASN A 61 -28.50 6.91 17.41
CA ASN A 61 -29.57 7.70 16.79
C ASN A 61 -28.95 8.44 15.60
N ILE A 62 -29.34 8.06 14.39
CA ILE A 62 -29.07 8.84 13.18
C ILE A 62 -29.99 10.06 13.22
N GLN A 63 -29.55 11.14 13.86
CA GLN A 63 -30.03 12.47 13.55
C GLN A 63 -29.06 13.09 12.55
N GLY A 64 -29.55 13.26 11.32
CA GLY A 64 -28.82 13.96 10.28
C GLY A 64 -28.54 15.41 10.67
N GLY A 65 -27.41 15.92 10.17
CA GLY A 65 -27.16 17.36 10.09
C GLY A 65 -26.53 17.98 11.33
N SER A 66 -25.35 17.51 11.74
CA SER A 66 -24.34 18.38 12.38
C SER A 66 -22.98 17.68 12.29
N HIS A 67 -21.99 18.30 11.65
CA HIS A 67 -20.60 17.85 11.73
C HIS A 67 -20.15 17.98 13.19
N ALA A 68 -20.27 16.90 13.95
CA ALA A 68 -19.92 16.86 15.35
C ALA A 68 -18.40 16.94 15.50
N THR A 69 -17.92 18.07 15.98
CA THR A 69 -16.54 18.34 16.41
C THR A 69 -16.20 17.64 17.74
N GLY A 70 -16.68 16.41 17.91
CA GLY A 70 -16.31 15.53 19.02
C GLY A 70 -15.21 14.58 18.58
N SER A 71 -14.42 14.08 19.54
CA SER A 71 -13.49 12.96 19.33
C SER A 71 -14.27 11.70 18.95
N VAL A 72 -14.67 11.59 17.68
CA VAL A 72 -15.16 10.34 17.10
C VAL A 72 -13.93 9.44 16.98
N GLN A 73 -13.96 8.32 17.69
CA GLN A 73 -12.95 7.27 17.55
C GLN A 73 -13.45 6.25 16.53
N PRO A 74 -12.56 5.64 15.73
CA PRO A 74 -12.96 4.53 14.87
C PRO A 74 -13.46 3.35 15.70
N GLU A 75 -14.11 2.40 15.04
CA GLU A 75 -14.45 1.13 15.66
C GLU A 75 -13.19 0.45 16.23
N ILE A 76 -13.28 -0.11 17.45
CA ILE A 76 -12.15 -0.73 18.15
C ILE A 76 -11.48 -1.84 17.30
N VAL A 77 -12.28 -2.59 16.54
CA VAL A 77 -11.78 -3.64 15.64
C VAL A 77 -10.91 -3.03 14.54
N LEU A 78 -11.38 -1.96 13.90
CA LEU A 78 -10.63 -1.23 12.88
C LEU A 78 -9.33 -0.65 13.45
N GLN A 79 -9.40 -0.04 14.63
CA GLN A 79 -8.23 0.48 15.34
C GLN A 79 -7.16 -0.61 15.54
N LYS A 80 -7.53 -1.75 16.13
CA LYS A 80 -6.59 -2.87 16.36
C LYS A 80 -6.02 -3.41 15.06
N GLN A 81 -6.84 -3.56 14.03
CA GLN A 81 -6.38 -4.05 12.73
C GLN A 81 -5.33 -3.13 12.10
N ILE A 82 -5.53 -1.82 12.20
CA ILE A 82 -4.58 -0.84 11.67
C ILE A 82 -3.33 -0.76 12.54
N GLU A 83 -3.44 -0.75 13.87
CA GLU A 83 -2.28 -0.74 14.78
C GLU A 83 -1.30 -1.89 14.51
N GLN A 84 -1.83 -3.06 14.16
CA GLN A 84 -1.03 -4.22 13.78
C GLN A 84 -0.27 -4.08 12.45
N ARG A 85 -0.65 -3.11 11.61
CA ARG A 85 -0.04 -2.81 10.30
C ARG A 85 0.91 -1.61 10.37
N LEU A 86 1.16 -1.10 11.58
CA LEU A 86 2.01 0.06 11.83
C LEU A 86 3.18 -0.30 12.74
N LEU A 87 4.28 0.42 12.54
CA LEU A 87 5.44 0.43 13.41
C LEU A 87 5.75 1.87 13.82
N SER A 88 6.13 2.06 15.08
CA SER A 88 6.61 3.35 15.57
C SER A 88 8.13 3.38 15.53
N ILE A 89 8.72 4.41 14.94
CA ILE A 89 10.16 4.53 14.75
C ILE A 89 10.71 5.48 15.82
N TYR A 90 11.68 5.01 16.60
CA TYR A 90 12.24 5.75 17.73
C TYR A 90 13.76 5.99 17.58
N ASP A 91 14.23 7.14 18.09
CA ASP A 91 15.65 7.43 18.26
C ASP A 91 16.19 6.78 19.55
N VAL A 92 17.05 5.78 19.39
CA VAL A 92 17.66 5.01 20.48
C VAL A 92 18.53 5.89 21.38
N ARG A 93 19.06 7.02 20.88
CA ARG A 93 19.88 7.96 21.69
C ARG A 93 19.05 8.66 22.77
N LYS A 94 17.73 8.71 22.59
CA LYS A 94 16.78 9.32 23.53
C LYS A 94 16.13 8.30 24.47
N LYS A 95 16.69 7.09 24.56
CA LYS A 95 16.23 6.02 25.46
C LYS A 95 16.72 6.28 26.90
N ILE A 96 15.79 6.35 27.84
CA ILE A 96 16.04 6.53 29.28
C ILE A 96 16.16 5.16 29.93
N ALA A 97 17.21 4.96 30.74
CA ALA A 97 17.49 3.72 31.45
C ALA A 97 17.52 2.46 30.55
N LYS A 98 17.78 2.62 29.24
CA LYS A 98 17.73 1.56 28.22
C LYS A 98 16.38 0.83 28.07
N GLN A 99 15.31 1.33 28.70
CA GLN A 99 14.00 0.67 28.72
C GLN A 99 12.90 1.58 28.17
N PHE A 100 12.95 2.88 28.46
CA PHE A 100 11.86 3.80 28.16
C PHE A 100 12.27 4.80 27.09
N TYR A 101 11.31 5.18 26.24
CA TYR A 101 11.47 6.29 25.31
C TYR A 101 10.88 7.55 25.89
N ASN A 102 11.61 8.67 25.78
CA ASN A 102 10.99 9.96 26.04
C ASN A 102 10.04 10.33 24.89
N ASN A 103 9.12 11.28 25.14
CA ASN A 103 8.14 11.70 24.13
C ASN A 103 8.77 12.30 22.86
N GLN A 104 10.02 12.75 22.94
CA GLN A 104 10.77 13.30 21.82
C GLN A 104 11.55 12.24 21.02
N ALA A 105 11.50 10.98 21.44
CA ALA A 105 12.17 9.89 20.79
C ALA A 105 11.40 9.37 19.58
N LEU A 106 10.06 9.53 19.56
CA LEU A 106 9.25 9.17 18.40
C LEU A 106 9.65 10.06 17.22
N ILE A 107 10.08 9.43 16.13
CA ILE A 107 10.50 10.10 14.91
C ILE A 107 9.35 10.14 13.92
N ALA A 108 8.74 8.97 13.69
CA ALA A 108 7.62 8.82 12.77
C ALA A 108 6.89 7.50 13.04
N LYS A 109 5.71 7.35 12.46
CA LYS A 109 5.04 6.07 12.29
C LYS A 109 5.26 5.58 10.86
N GLY A 110 5.50 4.30 10.68
CA GLY A 110 5.66 3.64 9.40
C GLY A 110 4.57 2.62 9.14
N ALA A 111 4.02 2.61 7.92
CA ALA A 111 3.09 1.59 7.45
C ALA A 111 3.85 0.38 6.92
N ILE A 112 3.48 -0.82 7.37
CA ILE A 112 4.09 -2.07 6.90
C ILE A 112 3.55 -2.39 5.50
N ILE A 113 4.42 -2.38 4.51
CA ILE A 113 4.06 -2.62 3.09
C ILE A 113 4.45 -4.03 2.62
N SER A 114 5.18 -4.78 3.43
CA SER A 114 5.54 -6.18 3.13
C SER A 114 5.65 -7.04 4.39
N SER A 115 5.23 -8.30 4.27
CA SER A 115 5.28 -9.30 5.34
C SER A 115 6.70 -9.68 5.75
N ASP A 116 7.69 -9.37 4.90
CA ASP A 116 9.11 -9.61 5.13
C ASP A 116 9.83 -8.43 5.83
N GLY A 117 9.11 -7.37 6.21
CA GLY A 117 9.68 -6.27 7.00
C GLY A 117 10.01 -4.99 6.25
N TRP A 118 9.42 -4.74 5.07
CA TRP A 118 9.46 -3.39 4.49
C TRP A 118 8.35 -2.52 5.07
N LEU A 119 8.74 -1.30 5.46
CA LEU A 119 7.82 -0.25 5.90
C LEU A 119 8.08 1.05 5.14
N VAL A 120 7.05 1.87 5.04
CA VAL A 120 7.09 3.20 4.44
C VAL A 120 6.74 4.25 5.49
N THR A 121 7.48 5.35 5.52
CA THR A 121 7.27 6.47 6.45
C THR A 121 7.61 7.78 5.77
N TYR A 122 7.23 8.90 6.38
CA TYR A 122 7.67 10.22 5.95
C TYR A 122 8.37 10.94 7.10
N VAL A 123 9.53 11.52 6.80
CA VAL A 123 10.33 12.32 7.74
C VAL A 123 10.80 13.56 6.99
N SER A 124 10.21 14.71 7.32
CA SER A 124 10.41 15.96 6.58
C SER A 124 11.86 16.39 6.42
N ASP A 125 12.68 16.13 7.44
CA ASP A 125 14.06 16.62 7.56
C ASP A 125 15.05 15.45 7.63
N TYR A 126 14.75 14.37 6.91
CA TYR A 126 15.62 13.21 6.86
C TYR A 126 17.01 13.56 6.30
N THR A 127 18.04 13.10 7.00
CA THR A 127 19.42 13.09 6.51
C THR A 127 20.01 11.70 6.64
N SER A 128 20.77 11.27 5.63
CA SER A 128 21.39 9.95 5.62
C SER A 128 22.34 9.79 6.81
N GLY A 129 22.25 8.64 7.47
CA GLY A 129 23.00 8.31 8.69
C GLY A 129 22.19 8.47 9.97
N MET A 130 21.08 9.21 9.96
CA MET A 130 20.18 9.29 11.13
C MET A 130 19.63 7.92 11.51
N GLU A 131 19.29 7.11 10.51
CA GLU A 131 18.70 5.78 10.64
C GLU A 131 19.53 4.78 11.44
N LYS A 132 20.84 5.01 11.58
CA LYS A 132 21.75 4.14 12.34
C LYS A 132 21.40 4.09 13.83
N ASN A 133 20.69 5.12 14.31
CA ASN A 133 20.26 5.23 15.69
C ASN A 133 18.75 4.98 15.84
N TRP A 134 18.10 4.39 14.84
CA TRP A 134 16.67 4.16 14.87
C TRP A 134 16.34 2.70 15.16
N GLU A 135 15.25 2.48 15.89
CA GLU A 135 14.60 1.18 15.99
C GLU A 135 13.11 1.32 15.70
N ALA A 136 12.52 0.28 15.13
CA ALA A 136 11.09 0.20 14.88
C ALA A 136 10.44 -0.66 15.98
N ILE A 137 9.30 -0.23 16.50
CA ILE A 137 8.60 -0.90 17.59
C ILE A 137 7.16 -1.18 17.15
N ASP A 138 6.71 -2.42 17.29
CA ASP A 138 5.32 -2.79 17.00
C ASP A 138 4.35 -2.50 18.15
N TYR A 139 3.07 -2.72 17.89
CA TYR A 139 2.00 -2.55 18.86
C TYR A 139 2.13 -3.46 20.10
N GLN A 140 2.95 -4.53 20.05
CA GLN A 140 3.23 -5.41 21.18
C GLN A 140 4.47 -4.96 21.98
N GLY A 141 5.17 -3.92 21.52
CA GLY A 141 6.42 -3.45 22.12
C GLY A 141 7.66 -4.23 21.66
N THR A 142 7.54 -5.09 20.64
CA THR A 142 8.70 -5.79 20.07
C THR A 142 9.54 -4.80 19.28
N SER A 143 10.85 -4.78 19.56
CA SER A 143 11.80 -3.88 18.91
C SER A 143 12.53 -4.57 17.77
N TYR A 144 12.63 -3.88 16.64
CA TYR A 144 13.27 -4.32 15.41
C TYR A 144 14.35 -3.33 14.98
N LYS A 145 15.50 -3.86 14.59
CA LYS A 145 16.60 -3.06 14.03
C LYS A 145 16.34 -2.75 12.57
N ILE A 146 16.63 -1.50 12.16
CA ILE A 146 16.60 -1.11 10.75
C ILE A 146 17.89 -1.59 10.06
N GLU A 147 17.72 -2.40 9.00
CA GLU A 147 18.80 -2.98 8.21
C GLU A 147 19.17 -2.12 7.00
N LYS A 148 18.16 -1.60 6.32
CA LYS A 148 18.31 -0.87 5.07
C LYS A 148 17.32 0.27 4.98
N VAL A 149 17.75 1.35 4.37
CA VAL A 149 16.93 2.54 4.13
C VAL A 149 17.08 2.98 2.69
N LEU A 150 15.94 3.25 2.05
CA LEU A 150 15.86 3.85 0.72
C LEU A 150 15.06 5.14 0.85
N TYR A 151 15.66 6.25 0.43
CA TYR A 151 14.99 7.53 0.39
C TYR A 151 14.46 7.79 -1.01
N ASP A 152 13.17 8.01 -1.11
CA ASP A 152 12.50 8.41 -2.33
C ASP A 152 12.54 9.93 -2.46
N LYS A 153 13.32 10.42 -3.41
CA LYS A 153 13.45 11.86 -3.65
C LYS A 153 12.18 12.47 -4.25
N LEU A 154 11.35 11.69 -4.93
CA LEU A 154 10.17 12.18 -5.64
C LEU A 154 9.09 12.57 -4.63
N GLU A 155 8.66 11.60 -3.82
CA GLU A 155 7.61 11.78 -2.82
C GLU A 155 8.14 12.15 -1.43
N LYS A 156 9.47 12.20 -1.26
CA LYS A 156 10.17 12.43 0.02
C LYS A 156 9.80 11.38 1.08
N MET A 157 9.49 10.17 0.64
CA MET A 157 9.17 9.02 1.49
C MET A 157 10.43 8.24 1.83
N LEU A 158 10.41 7.57 2.98
CA LEU A 158 11.45 6.67 3.44
C LEU A 158 10.92 5.25 3.47
N TYR A 159 11.65 4.36 2.82
CA TYR A 159 11.40 2.93 2.86
C TYR A 159 12.46 2.29 3.74
N LEU A 160 12.02 1.67 4.83
CA LEU A 160 12.90 1.06 5.83
C LEU A 160 12.69 -0.45 5.81
N LYS A 161 13.79 -1.19 5.89
CA LYS A 161 13.80 -2.66 6.00
C LYS A 161 14.16 -3.05 7.42
N ILE A 162 13.39 -3.95 8.00
CA ILE A 162 13.67 -4.60 9.29
C ILE A 162 13.75 -6.12 9.13
N THR A 163 14.42 -6.76 10.08
CA THR A 163 14.48 -8.23 10.17
C THR A 163 13.21 -8.76 10.86
N ALA A 164 12.16 -9.04 10.08
CA ALA A 164 10.92 -9.60 10.61
C ALA A 164 10.22 -10.47 9.55
N SER A 165 9.32 -11.34 10.00
CA SER A 165 8.54 -12.20 9.11
C SER A 165 7.12 -12.37 9.65
N GLY A 166 6.15 -12.53 8.75
CA GLY A 166 4.75 -12.72 9.13
C GLY A 166 4.06 -11.44 9.60
N LEU A 167 4.60 -10.27 9.25
CA LEU A 167 3.97 -9.00 9.57
C LEU A 167 2.65 -8.80 8.82
N ARG A 168 1.68 -8.14 9.46
CA ARG A 168 0.44 -7.73 8.79
C ARG A 168 0.71 -6.50 7.93
N VAL A 169 0.39 -6.59 6.65
CA VAL A 169 0.63 -5.52 5.67
C VAL A 169 -0.59 -4.63 5.53
N VAL A 170 -0.36 -3.37 5.16
CA VAL A 170 -1.44 -2.47 4.73
C VAL A 170 -2.04 -2.93 3.39
N SER A 171 -3.32 -2.69 3.22
CA SER A 171 -4.02 -2.75 1.94
C SER A 171 -4.20 -1.35 1.37
N PHE A 172 -4.40 -1.23 0.06
CA PHE A 172 -4.63 0.05 -0.62
C PHE A 172 -6.07 0.15 -1.13
N PRO A 173 -6.63 1.36 -1.22
CA PRO A 173 -7.96 1.58 -1.77
C PRO A 173 -7.96 1.46 -3.29
N VAL A 174 -9.16 1.34 -3.86
CA VAL A 174 -9.38 1.63 -5.27
C VAL A 174 -9.27 3.14 -5.44
N TRP A 175 -8.17 3.62 -6.01
CA TRP A 175 -7.83 5.06 -6.04
C TRP A 175 -8.85 5.92 -6.79
N GLN A 176 -9.60 5.33 -7.71
CA GLN A 176 -10.69 5.97 -8.44
C GLN A 176 -11.90 6.31 -7.54
N ASP A 177 -12.04 5.62 -6.41
CA ASP A 177 -13.14 5.83 -5.46
C ASP A 177 -12.83 6.93 -4.44
N LEU A 178 -11.57 7.37 -4.35
CA LEU A 178 -11.19 8.49 -3.48
C LEU A 178 -11.65 9.82 -4.06
N ASN A 179 -12.54 10.47 -3.33
CA ASN A 179 -13.18 11.71 -3.74
C ASN A 179 -13.13 12.75 -2.61
N VAL A 180 -13.53 13.98 -2.94
CA VAL A 180 -13.86 14.99 -1.91
C VAL A 180 -14.91 14.41 -0.96
N ASP A 181 -14.80 14.74 0.32
CA ASP A 181 -15.61 14.22 1.43
C ASP A 181 -15.37 12.75 1.78
N THR A 182 -14.34 12.11 1.20
CA THR A 182 -13.88 10.80 1.71
C THR A 182 -13.37 10.96 3.13
N GLU A 183 -13.97 10.20 4.05
CA GLU A 183 -13.57 10.15 5.45
C GLU A 183 -12.25 9.38 5.63
N LEU A 184 -11.37 9.95 6.44
CA LEU A 184 -10.04 9.44 6.74
C LEU A 184 -9.79 9.47 8.24
N TRP A 185 -9.05 8.48 8.71
CA TRP A 185 -8.55 8.35 10.06
C TRP A 185 -7.07 8.72 10.10
N ALA A 186 -6.77 9.83 10.77
CA ALA A 186 -5.42 10.29 11.02
C ALA A 186 -4.85 9.59 12.27
N ILE A 187 -3.64 9.03 12.12
CA ILE A 187 -3.00 8.27 13.19
C ILE A 187 -1.80 9.04 13.73
N ASN A 188 -2.08 9.85 14.75
CA ASN A 188 -1.09 10.57 15.54
C ASN A 188 -0.88 9.86 16.88
N ASN A 189 -0.75 10.62 17.98
CA ASN A 189 -0.83 10.06 19.33
C ASN A 189 -2.25 9.57 19.66
N ASN A 190 -3.26 10.22 19.07
CA ASN A 190 -4.66 9.84 19.15
C ASN A 190 -5.22 9.63 17.73
N TRP A 191 -6.35 8.94 17.63
CA TRP A 191 -7.13 8.86 16.40
C TRP A 191 -7.94 10.13 16.21
N GLU A 192 -7.87 10.70 15.02
CA GLU A 192 -8.59 11.91 14.64
C GLU A 192 -9.28 11.65 13.29
N ALA A 193 -10.60 11.88 13.23
CA ALA A 193 -11.34 11.84 11.98
C ALA A 193 -11.05 13.10 11.16
N THR A 194 -10.92 12.95 9.84
CA THR A 194 -10.83 14.08 8.91
C THR A 194 -11.41 13.69 7.56
N PHE A 195 -11.39 14.63 6.62
CA PHE A 195 -11.92 14.42 5.28
C PHE A 195 -10.98 15.00 4.23
N ILE A 196 -11.08 14.46 3.01
CA ILE A 196 -10.54 15.14 1.83
C ILE A 196 -11.40 16.37 1.55
N LYS A 197 -10.92 17.55 1.90
CA LYS A 197 -11.66 18.82 1.76
C LYS A 197 -11.82 19.26 0.31
N LYS A 198 -10.75 19.14 -0.46
CA LYS A 198 -10.75 19.52 -1.87
C LYS A 198 -9.62 18.83 -2.62
N GLU A 199 -9.85 18.69 -3.91
CA GLU A 199 -8.81 18.33 -4.87
C GLU A 199 -8.27 19.61 -5.50
N ASN A 200 -7.00 19.90 -5.27
CA ASN A 200 -6.29 21.00 -5.91
C ASN A 200 -5.71 20.49 -7.23
N ILE A 201 -6.13 21.07 -8.34
CA ILE A 201 -5.41 20.92 -9.61
C ILE A 201 -4.26 21.92 -9.55
N LEU A 202 -3.03 21.45 -9.78
CA LEU A 202 -1.85 22.29 -9.77
C LEU A 202 -1.85 23.15 -11.04
N GLU A 203 -2.49 24.32 -10.97
CA GLU A 203 -2.43 25.32 -12.03
C GLU A 203 -0.99 25.84 -12.13
N ASN A 204 -0.38 25.73 -13.30
CA ASN A 204 0.92 26.34 -13.51
C ASN A 204 1.15 26.76 -14.95
N ASN A 205 1.84 27.89 -15.11
CA ASN A 205 2.19 28.49 -16.40
C ASN A 205 3.40 27.81 -17.08
N PHE A 206 3.79 26.61 -16.64
CA PHE A 206 5.01 25.93 -17.08
C PHE A 206 4.71 24.50 -17.56
N ALA A 207 5.56 23.99 -18.45
CA ALA A 207 5.49 22.61 -18.93
C ALA A 207 5.80 21.62 -17.80
N TRP A 208 4.86 20.72 -17.52
CA TRP A 208 5.00 19.66 -16.53
C TRP A 208 5.51 18.39 -17.14
N SER A 209 6.25 17.60 -16.37
CA SER A 209 6.54 16.24 -16.80
C SER A 209 5.28 15.38 -16.66
N ILE A 210 4.93 14.63 -17.70
CA ILE A 210 3.67 13.86 -17.78
C ILE A 210 3.48 12.86 -16.63
N TRP A 211 4.58 12.40 -16.03
CA TRP A 211 4.59 11.46 -14.91
C TRP A 211 4.42 12.14 -13.54
N GLN A 212 4.49 13.47 -13.45
CA GLN A 212 4.25 14.18 -12.19
C GLN A 212 2.75 14.25 -11.93
N PRO A 213 2.28 13.93 -10.70
CA PRO A 213 0.90 14.18 -10.32
C PRO A 213 0.55 15.65 -10.54
N GLN A 214 -0.54 15.91 -11.29
CA GLN A 214 -1.03 17.26 -11.60
C GLN A 214 -2.12 17.71 -10.64
N ASN A 215 -2.40 16.90 -9.62
CA ASN A 215 -3.37 17.15 -8.58
C ASN A 215 -2.77 16.81 -7.21
N SER A 216 -3.34 17.40 -6.17
CA SER A 216 -3.11 17.03 -4.78
C SER A 216 -4.42 17.08 -4.01
N TRP A 217 -4.55 16.22 -3.01
CA TRP A 217 -5.68 16.26 -2.10
C TRP A 217 -5.31 17.11 -0.89
N GLN A 218 -6.18 18.05 -0.54
CA GLN A 218 -6.05 18.84 0.67
C GLN A 218 -7.00 18.31 1.74
N LEU A 219 -6.48 18.17 2.95
CA LEU A 219 -7.23 17.72 4.13
C LEU A 219 -8.02 18.88 4.75
N THR A 220 -9.09 18.54 5.46
CA THR A 220 -9.92 19.52 6.19
C THR A 220 -9.13 20.19 7.31
N ASP A 221 -8.43 19.39 8.09
CA ASP A 221 -7.67 19.83 9.27
C ASP A 221 -6.17 19.91 8.97
N SER A 222 -5.42 20.49 9.93
CA SER A 222 -3.97 20.57 9.83
C SER A 222 -3.32 19.45 10.62
N PHE A 223 -2.44 18.71 9.94
CA PHE A 223 -1.74 17.57 10.50
C PHE A 223 -0.23 17.77 10.44
N ILE A 224 0.46 17.13 11.37
CA ILE A 224 1.92 17.11 11.38
C ILE A 224 2.39 16.32 10.15
N PRO A 225 3.35 16.83 9.35
CA PRO A 225 3.89 16.07 8.24
C PRO A 225 4.40 14.70 8.70
N GLY A 226 3.95 13.63 8.05
CA GLY A 226 4.20 12.25 8.43
C GLY A 226 3.06 11.53 9.15
N THR A 227 1.97 12.22 9.51
CA THR A 227 0.73 11.58 9.96
C THR A 227 0.23 10.61 8.89
N ILE A 228 -0.05 9.36 9.25
CA ILE A 228 -0.58 8.35 8.32
C ILE A 228 -2.11 8.40 8.31
N PHE A 229 -2.71 8.25 7.12
CA PHE A 229 -4.15 8.19 6.91
C PHE A 229 -4.63 6.84 6.41
N PHE A 230 -5.73 6.37 7.00
CA PHE A 230 -6.48 5.21 6.55
C PHE A 230 -7.94 5.59 6.27
N ASN A 231 -8.61 4.91 5.34
CA ASN A 231 -10.06 5.08 5.16
C ASN A 231 -10.85 4.20 6.16
N ASN A 232 -12.18 4.26 6.08
CA ASN A 232 -13.09 3.47 6.93
C ASN A 232 -12.97 1.95 6.75
N GLN A 233 -12.31 1.48 5.68
CA GLN A 233 -12.00 0.07 5.42
C GLN A 233 -10.61 -0.34 5.94
N GLY A 234 -9.88 0.56 6.59
CA GLY A 234 -8.54 0.30 7.08
C GLY A 234 -7.50 0.15 5.96
N GLN A 235 -7.76 0.75 4.80
CA GLN A 235 -6.83 0.82 3.68
C GLN A 235 -5.97 2.09 3.81
N PHE A 236 -4.67 1.95 3.59
CA PHE A 236 -3.71 3.05 3.62
C PHE A 236 -3.96 3.98 2.44
N VAL A 237 -4.18 5.26 2.73
CA VAL A 237 -4.47 6.27 1.72
C VAL A 237 -3.24 7.13 1.42
N GLY A 238 -2.44 7.43 2.43
CA GLY A 238 -1.25 8.26 2.28
C GLY A 238 -0.77 8.83 3.59
N VAL A 239 0.10 9.83 3.51
CA VAL A 239 0.63 10.57 4.65
C VAL A 239 0.42 12.07 4.48
N ALA A 240 0.34 12.79 5.59
CA ALA A 240 0.36 14.25 5.58
C ALA A 240 1.73 14.71 5.08
N VAL A 241 1.73 15.60 4.11
CA VAL A 241 2.90 16.36 3.72
C VAL A 241 2.69 17.83 4.12
N LYS A 242 3.57 18.73 3.67
CA LYS A 242 3.45 20.16 3.98
C LYS A 242 2.12 20.73 3.43
N ASP A 243 1.66 21.82 4.04
CA ASP A 243 0.47 22.57 3.61
C ASP A 243 -0.86 21.78 3.64
N ASN A 244 -0.98 20.82 4.56
CA ASN A 244 -2.15 19.95 4.75
C ASN A 244 -2.51 19.16 3.49
N LEU A 245 -1.51 18.90 2.65
CA LEU A 245 -1.66 18.03 1.49
C LEU A 245 -1.49 16.58 1.91
N LEU A 246 -2.20 15.70 1.24
CA LEU A 246 -2.10 14.26 1.36
C LEU A 246 -1.20 13.74 0.24
N SER A 247 -0.21 12.91 0.60
CA SER A 247 0.65 12.26 -0.38
C SER A 247 -0.14 11.29 -1.27
N HIS A 248 0.38 11.01 -2.45
CA HIS A 248 -0.21 10.03 -3.36
C HIS A 248 0.13 8.59 -2.93
N GLY A 249 -0.73 7.96 -2.12
CA GLY A 249 -0.48 6.59 -1.64
C GLY A 249 -0.35 5.53 -2.75
N TRP A 250 -0.91 5.77 -3.93
CA TRP A 250 -0.74 4.87 -5.08
C TRP A 250 0.71 4.82 -5.59
N LEU A 251 1.53 5.85 -5.35
CA LEU A 251 2.96 5.81 -5.66
C LEU A 251 3.69 4.83 -4.73
N VAL A 252 3.30 4.79 -3.45
CA VAL A 252 3.81 3.80 -2.50
C VAL A 252 3.44 2.39 -2.96
N GLU A 253 2.16 2.16 -3.29
CA GLU A 253 1.70 0.86 -3.79
C GLU A 253 2.51 0.41 -5.01
N LYS A 254 2.74 1.33 -5.96
CA LYS A 254 3.50 1.03 -7.18
C LYS A 254 4.94 0.58 -6.91
N GLN A 255 5.57 1.10 -5.86
CA GLN A 255 6.96 0.76 -5.51
C GLN A 255 7.10 -0.60 -4.84
N ILE A 256 6.04 -1.21 -4.32
CA ILE A 256 6.11 -2.48 -3.57
C ILE A 256 6.77 -3.57 -4.40
N ASN A 257 6.32 -3.79 -5.64
CA ASN A 257 6.85 -4.87 -6.47
C ASN A 257 8.35 -4.69 -6.76
N GLU A 258 8.78 -3.48 -7.11
CA GLU A 258 10.19 -3.19 -7.38
C GLU A 258 11.06 -3.34 -6.13
N LEU A 259 10.52 -2.94 -4.98
CA LEU A 259 11.17 -3.08 -3.69
C LEU A 259 11.36 -4.56 -3.31
N LEU A 260 10.36 -5.41 -3.56
CA LEU A 260 10.42 -6.83 -3.26
C LEU A 260 11.33 -7.61 -4.21
N VAL A 261 11.28 -7.28 -5.51
CA VAL A 261 12.07 -7.99 -6.53
C VAL A 261 13.52 -7.53 -6.55
N SER A 262 13.76 -6.22 -6.54
CA SER A 262 15.10 -5.64 -6.76
C SER A 262 15.72 -5.05 -5.50
N GLY A 263 14.94 -4.82 -4.44
CA GLY A 263 15.40 -4.10 -3.27
C GLY A 263 15.78 -2.65 -3.57
N LYS A 264 15.27 -2.07 -4.65
CA LYS A 264 15.53 -0.69 -5.09
C LYS A 264 14.21 -0.03 -5.46
N LEU A 265 14.17 1.28 -5.31
CA LEU A 265 13.10 2.10 -5.86
C LEU A 265 13.39 2.35 -7.34
N GLN A 266 12.40 2.11 -8.19
CA GLN A 266 12.54 2.31 -9.62
C GLN A 266 11.31 3.00 -10.17
N TYR A 267 11.58 3.98 -11.03
CA TYR A 267 10.57 4.84 -11.62
C TYR A 267 10.68 4.73 -13.14
N LEU A 268 9.85 3.86 -13.72
CA LEU A 268 9.72 3.72 -15.16
C LEU A 268 8.62 4.65 -15.66
N GLY A 269 8.97 5.56 -16.56
CA GLY A 269 8.02 6.51 -17.13
C GLY A 269 8.47 6.99 -18.51
N VAL A 270 7.85 8.07 -18.99
CA VAL A 270 8.20 8.69 -20.28
C VAL A 270 8.57 10.16 -20.04
N PRO A 271 9.75 10.63 -20.46
CA PRO A 271 10.21 12.01 -20.28
C PRO A 271 9.53 13.00 -21.24
N TRP A 272 8.19 13.01 -21.29
CA TRP A 272 7.45 14.03 -22.02
C TRP A 272 7.09 15.18 -21.11
N GLN A 273 7.13 16.39 -21.65
CA GLN A 273 6.72 17.60 -20.94
C GLN A 273 5.68 18.37 -21.73
N GLY A 274 4.75 19.00 -21.03
CA GLY A 274 3.58 19.58 -21.66
C GLY A 274 2.58 20.18 -20.67
N TYR A 275 1.37 20.43 -21.15
CA TYR A 275 0.28 21.02 -20.36
C TYR A 275 -1.07 20.51 -20.85
N PHE A 276 -2.08 20.56 -19.99
CA PHE A 276 -3.45 20.23 -20.38
C PHE A 276 -4.04 21.32 -21.26
N VAL A 277 -4.60 20.93 -22.40
CA VAL A 277 -5.27 21.83 -23.33
C VAL A 277 -6.71 21.41 -23.55
N ARG A 278 -7.55 22.41 -23.83
CA ARG A 278 -8.88 22.22 -24.42
C ARG A 278 -8.86 22.92 -25.78
N ALA A 279 -8.95 22.15 -26.85
CA ALA A 279 -9.02 22.66 -28.21
C ALA A 279 -10.44 22.48 -28.75
N ALA A 280 -11.06 23.56 -29.22
CA ALA A 280 -12.26 23.47 -30.03
C ALA A 280 -11.84 23.11 -31.47
N ASN A 281 -12.20 21.93 -31.93
CA ASN A 281 -12.00 21.55 -33.33
C ASN A 281 -13.01 22.32 -34.19
N LYS A 282 -12.56 23.39 -34.85
CA LYS A 282 -13.41 24.23 -35.71
C LYS A 282 -13.99 23.47 -36.92
N ILE A 283 -13.42 22.31 -37.28
CA ILE A 283 -13.80 21.55 -38.48
C ILE A 283 -14.96 20.57 -38.17
N GLU A 284 -14.96 19.95 -36.99
CA GLU A 284 -15.95 18.93 -36.61
C GLU A 284 -16.87 19.34 -35.45
N GLY A 285 -16.66 20.51 -34.85
CA GLY A 285 -17.43 20.96 -33.68
C GLY A 285 -17.15 20.17 -32.40
N SER A 286 -16.15 19.29 -32.40
CA SER A 286 -15.74 18.48 -31.25
C SER A 286 -14.77 19.23 -30.35
N ASN A 287 -14.99 19.17 -29.03
CA ASN A 287 -14.04 19.68 -28.03
C ASN A 287 -13.06 18.57 -27.68
N ILE A 288 -11.78 18.79 -27.95
CA ILE A 288 -10.69 17.88 -27.63
C ILE A 288 -10.06 18.35 -26.33
N SER A 289 -9.93 17.45 -25.36
CA SER A 289 -9.26 17.70 -24.09
C SER A 289 -8.21 16.63 -23.86
N GLY A 290 -6.99 17.04 -23.54
CA GLY A 290 -5.90 16.10 -23.31
C GLY A 290 -4.59 16.80 -22.96
N PHE A 291 -3.51 16.03 -22.84
CA PHE A 291 -2.19 16.55 -22.49
C PHE A 291 -1.38 16.86 -23.75
N TYR A 292 -1.20 18.15 -24.04
CA TYR A 292 -0.40 18.62 -25.17
C TYR A 292 1.09 18.47 -24.89
N ILE A 293 1.81 17.81 -25.80
CA ILE A 293 3.24 17.56 -25.68
C ILE A 293 4.03 18.72 -26.29
N GLU A 294 4.73 19.45 -25.43
CA GLU A 294 5.64 20.52 -25.83
C GLU A 294 7.07 20.02 -26.07
N LYS A 295 7.51 19.04 -25.28
CA LYS A 295 8.85 18.46 -25.37
C LYS A 295 8.79 16.94 -25.27
N VAL A 296 9.43 16.28 -26.22
CA VAL A 296 9.66 14.82 -26.21
C VAL A 296 11.11 14.61 -25.78
N GLY A 297 11.32 14.01 -24.61
CA GLY A 297 12.65 13.56 -24.20
C GLY A 297 13.14 12.38 -25.06
N SER A 298 14.30 11.82 -24.71
CA SER A 298 14.90 10.71 -25.45
C SER A 298 14.16 9.39 -25.22
N VAL A 299 13.03 9.19 -25.90
CA VAL A 299 12.24 7.95 -25.88
C VAL A 299 12.15 7.40 -27.29
N ASN A 300 12.33 6.08 -27.42
CA ASN A 300 12.05 5.39 -28.67
C ASN A 300 10.53 5.29 -28.86
N SER A 301 9.93 6.33 -29.44
CA SER A 301 8.49 6.39 -29.72
C SER A 301 8.23 7.27 -30.94
N SER A 302 7.14 7.01 -31.66
CA SER A 302 6.69 7.88 -32.75
C SER A 302 5.94 9.13 -32.25
N ILE A 303 5.99 9.41 -30.94
CA ILE A 303 5.41 10.61 -30.33
C ILE A 303 6.24 11.83 -30.71
N ALA A 304 5.54 12.93 -31.03
CA ALA A 304 6.15 14.16 -31.50
C ALA A 304 5.65 15.36 -30.67
N LYS A 305 6.45 16.43 -30.70
CA LYS A 305 5.99 17.74 -30.24
C LYS A 305 4.74 18.14 -31.04
N GLY A 306 3.71 18.61 -30.36
CA GLY A 306 2.42 18.99 -30.97
C GLY A 306 1.31 17.97 -30.81
N ASP A 307 1.63 16.74 -30.38
CA ASP A 307 0.64 15.72 -30.09
C ASP A 307 -0.17 16.07 -28.84
N ILE A 308 -1.46 15.72 -28.83
CA ILE A 308 -2.28 15.78 -27.62
C ILE A 308 -2.59 14.35 -27.19
N VAL A 309 -2.08 13.93 -26.03
CA VAL A 309 -2.41 12.62 -25.45
C VAL A 309 -3.86 12.63 -25.01
N LEU A 310 -4.65 11.73 -25.56
CA LEU A 310 -6.07 11.56 -25.25
C LEU A 310 -6.29 10.38 -24.32
N LYS A 311 -5.70 9.22 -24.64
CA LYS A 311 -5.87 7.98 -23.87
C LYS A 311 -4.54 7.28 -23.60
N ILE A 312 -4.48 6.58 -22.48
CA ILE A 312 -3.40 5.65 -22.14
C ILE A 312 -4.05 4.30 -21.84
N ASN A 313 -3.67 3.26 -22.59
CA ASN A 313 -4.24 1.90 -22.52
C ASN A 313 -5.78 1.86 -22.53
N GLY A 314 -6.39 2.67 -23.39
CA GLY A 314 -7.84 2.73 -23.54
C GLY A 314 -8.57 3.64 -22.56
N GLU A 315 -7.91 4.15 -21.52
CA GLU A 315 -8.51 5.07 -20.55
C GLU A 315 -8.28 6.54 -20.92
N ASN A 316 -9.33 7.37 -20.80
CA ASN A 316 -9.25 8.80 -21.06
C ASN A 316 -8.36 9.50 -20.04
N THR A 317 -7.45 10.33 -20.56
CA THR A 317 -6.56 11.15 -19.74
C THR A 317 -7.22 12.45 -19.31
N THR A 318 -7.02 12.79 -18.05
CA THR A 318 -7.46 14.02 -17.41
C THR A 318 -6.35 14.51 -16.48
N ALA A 319 -6.40 15.76 -16.04
CA ALA A 319 -5.44 16.26 -15.06
C ALA A 319 -5.37 15.42 -13.78
N LYS A 320 -6.47 14.76 -13.41
CA LYS A 320 -6.57 13.97 -12.19
C LYS A 320 -5.88 12.61 -12.29
N ASN A 321 -6.01 11.94 -13.43
CA ASN A 321 -5.61 10.53 -13.57
C ASN A 321 -4.38 10.33 -14.46
N LEU A 322 -3.91 11.32 -15.21
CA LEU A 322 -2.83 11.16 -16.19
C LEU A 322 -1.57 10.50 -15.63
N ALA A 323 -1.05 11.02 -14.52
CA ALA A 323 0.13 10.46 -13.87
C ALA A 323 -0.15 9.02 -13.40
N TYR A 324 -1.27 8.80 -12.72
CA TYR A 324 -1.69 7.48 -12.25
C TYR A 324 -1.77 6.45 -13.39
N LEU A 325 -2.43 6.79 -14.50
CA LEU A 325 -2.54 5.94 -15.69
C LEU A 325 -1.17 5.61 -16.26
N LEU A 326 -0.29 6.61 -16.34
CA LEU A 326 1.07 6.38 -16.82
C LEU A 326 1.84 5.46 -15.88
N TRP A 327 1.77 5.62 -14.56
CA TRP A 327 2.54 4.79 -13.62
C TRP A 327 2.04 3.34 -13.53
N THR A 328 0.72 3.16 -13.57
CA THR A 328 0.07 1.84 -13.47
C THR A 328 0.11 1.05 -14.78
N ALA A 329 0.25 1.72 -15.92
CA ALA A 329 0.44 1.08 -17.21
C ALA A 329 1.61 0.06 -17.22
N PRO A 330 1.58 -0.95 -18.10
CA PRO A 330 2.73 -1.81 -18.35
C PRO A 330 3.92 -1.02 -18.94
N ASN A 331 5.08 -1.67 -19.02
CA ASN A 331 6.30 -1.04 -19.54
C ASN A 331 6.16 -0.65 -21.01
N ASP A 332 5.56 -1.53 -21.82
CA ASP A 332 5.11 -1.21 -23.17
C ASP A 332 3.64 -0.84 -23.11
N LEU A 333 3.31 0.41 -23.43
CA LEU A 333 1.96 0.95 -23.32
C LEU A 333 1.47 1.54 -24.64
N GLU A 334 0.15 1.55 -24.78
CA GLU A 334 -0.53 2.11 -25.93
C GLU A 334 -1.04 3.51 -25.59
N VAL A 335 -0.72 4.49 -26.43
CA VAL A 335 -1.16 5.88 -26.28
C VAL A 335 -1.94 6.28 -27.52
N ILE A 336 -3.15 6.80 -27.33
CA ILE A 336 -3.91 7.44 -28.41
C ILE A 336 -3.64 8.94 -28.33
N VAL A 337 -3.08 9.49 -29.41
CA VAL A 337 -2.79 10.92 -29.53
C VAL A 337 -3.60 11.55 -30.64
N TRP A 338 -3.96 12.81 -30.47
CA TRP A 338 -4.44 13.66 -31.55
C TRP A 338 -3.26 14.31 -32.26
N ARG A 339 -3.17 14.08 -33.58
CA ARG A 339 -2.15 14.69 -34.45
C ARG A 339 -2.80 15.09 -35.77
N GLN A 340 -2.58 16.35 -36.18
CA GLN A 340 -2.99 16.87 -37.50
C GLN A 340 -4.46 16.60 -37.88
N GLY A 341 -5.37 16.59 -36.90
CA GLY A 341 -6.80 16.40 -37.17
C GLY A 341 -7.30 14.95 -37.07
N SER A 342 -6.47 14.01 -36.59
CA SER A 342 -6.85 12.60 -36.47
C SER A 342 -6.30 11.96 -35.19
N GLU A 343 -6.99 10.93 -34.70
CA GLU A 343 -6.48 10.06 -33.63
C GLU A 343 -5.46 9.06 -34.21
N LEU A 344 -4.32 8.93 -33.56
CA LEU A 344 -3.26 7.98 -33.89
C LEU A 344 -2.93 7.14 -32.66
N THR A 345 -2.91 5.82 -32.85
CA THR A 345 -2.42 4.89 -31.84
C THR A 345 -0.91 4.75 -31.95
N VAL A 346 -0.21 4.98 -30.84
CA VAL A 346 1.25 4.91 -30.74
C VAL A 346 1.66 3.97 -29.61
N LYS A 347 2.57 3.05 -29.91
CA LYS A 347 3.21 2.20 -28.89
C LYS A 347 4.42 2.90 -28.31
N VAL A 348 4.55 2.87 -26.99
CA VAL A 348 5.60 3.55 -26.25
C VAL A 348 6.16 2.63 -25.17
N THR A 349 7.48 2.56 -25.08
CA THR A 349 8.18 1.84 -24.02
C THR A 349 8.67 2.82 -22.97
N LYS A 350 8.34 2.57 -21.70
CA LYS A 350 8.84 3.34 -20.56
C LYS A 350 10.33 3.14 -20.38
N MET A 351 10.98 4.16 -19.83
CA MET A 351 12.39 4.14 -19.48
C MET A 351 12.59 4.52 -18.01
N LEU A 352 13.74 4.14 -17.46
CA LEU A 352 14.13 4.54 -16.12
C LEU A 352 14.33 6.05 -16.06
N LEU A 353 13.61 6.71 -15.14
CA LEU A 353 13.74 8.13 -14.86
C LEU A 353 14.85 8.37 -13.83
N THR A 354 15.59 9.45 -14.01
CA THR A 354 16.68 9.87 -13.12
C THR A 354 16.32 11.18 -12.42
N PHE A 355 16.45 11.21 -11.07
CA PHE A 355 16.08 12.35 -10.22
C PHE A 355 17.22 12.88 -9.35
#